data_AF-A0A173WZE7-F1
#
_entry.id   AF-A0A173WZE7-F1
#
_cell.length_a   1.000
_cell.length_b   1.000
_cell.length_c   1.000
_cell.angle_alpha   90.00
_cell.angle_beta   90.00
_cell.angle_gamma   90.00
#
_symmetry.space_group_name_H-M   'P 1'
#
loop_
_entity.id
_entity.type
_entity.pdbx_description
1 polymer ?
#
loop_
_entity_poly.entity_id
_entity_poly.type
_entity_poly.pdbx_seq_one_letter_code
_entity_poly.pdbx_strand_id
1 'polypeptide(L)'
;MKYLVKIALGLFVYMAAVASCKDDDDSGITGFSIDKEDITMGADGGKDRVNVLSGGEWVASASEPWVNISPANGSGVTECTVSIDSTLINGMRKAEIRFIPRGQAPCVMTVHQTGYGKMIYIEKPDVEIKASDNYDKRYFDVTVTTNVAFKMNTKYDVEPQKKWLTLPKDPTVDLDRGSRPRTTKIRVEWMMNPDFDIRTAQIHFTPQNADDKLEQPAVVTVTQKASPRIEDNRSGDSLALLTIRERLEVGNNWNPGENMRYWDNVVLWEEDDKDLPKGENVVGRVRSVTFNMINTKESIPQEVHYLTYLESLTFFGNTNTATKSITLEADVCSNLKYLKSLTVSAYGLIALSDDFVRLGERLEKLDLSSNNFNSVPAVITKENFPKLKSLNLIGNRRSVLSDLREAKDSSKYPDGIGLFFNTKDDNTLRRLFLWDNLEELRLSYNFIEGTLPDFKIGEEGVTGYSRADVDAFGGDTIQYLVNEGANIPKILPKMKQLSVNLNFFTGNLPDWMLYHPHLIDWDPEILIYNQMEKGLNSEGKMVRFDNEPSTFDAYFKAFPKFKEKYELKE
;
A
#
# COMPACT_ATOMS: atom_id res chain seq x y z
N MET A 1 -10.37 36.56 3.25
CA MET A 1 -11.13 37.76 3.64
C MET A 1 -10.88 38.89 2.65
N LYS A 2 -11.80 39.03 1.69
CA LYS A 2 -12.06 40.23 0.86
C LYS A 2 -13.16 39.80 -0.10
N TYR A 3 -14.43 39.99 0.25
CA TYR A 3 -15.49 40.34 -0.69
C TYR A 3 -16.63 40.97 0.11
N LEU A 4 -16.76 42.28 -0.09
CA LEU A 4 -17.80 43.16 0.39
C LEU A 4 -19.13 42.78 -0.27
N VAL A 5 -20.16 42.48 0.52
CA VAL A 5 -21.54 42.57 0.07
C VAL A 5 -21.97 44.03 0.24
N LYS A 6 -22.15 44.72 -0.88
CA LYS A 6 -22.87 45.98 -0.97
C LYS A 6 -24.35 45.71 -0.82
N ILE A 7 -24.99 46.27 0.21
CA ILE A 7 -26.34 46.80 0.13
C ILE A 7 -26.32 48.19 0.78
N ALA A 8 -26.78 49.17 0.03
CA ALA A 8 -26.79 50.58 0.36
C ALA A 8 -28.16 51.00 0.92
N LEU A 9 -28.15 51.85 1.95
CA LEU A 9 -29.16 52.81 2.43
C LEU A 9 -28.57 53.33 3.75
N GLY A 10 -28.35 54.61 4.04
CA GLY A 10 -28.65 55.90 3.45
C GLY A 10 -28.55 56.91 4.62
N LEU A 11 -27.98 58.10 4.37
CA LEU A 11 -27.86 59.27 5.27
C LEU A 11 -26.71 59.28 6.30
N PHE A 12 -25.55 59.80 5.85
CA PHE A 12 -24.63 60.53 6.73
C PHE A 12 -25.11 61.98 6.84
N VAL A 13 -25.52 62.41 8.04
CA VAL A 13 -25.59 63.83 8.39
C VAL A 13 -24.31 64.17 9.15
N TYR A 14 -23.49 65.01 8.52
CA TYR A 14 -22.34 65.65 9.16
C TYR A 14 -22.88 66.71 10.12
N MET A 15 -22.63 66.59 11.43
CA MET A 15 -22.76 67.71 12.35
C MET A 15 -21.40 67.98 12.99
N ALA A 16 -20.91 69.19 12.77
CA ALA A 16 -19.65 69.70 13.26
C ALA A 16 -19.69 69.84 14.79
N ALA A 17 -18.68 69.29 15.46
CA ALA A 17 -18.41 69.59 16.85
C ALA A 17 -17.83 71.01 16.95
N VAL A 18 -18.68 71.98 17.28
CA VAL A 18 -18.23 73.23 17.91
C VAL A 18 -18.26 73.01 19.41
N ALA A 19 -17.06 72.96 19.99
CA ALA A 19 -16.86 73.03 21.42
C ALA A 19 -17.31 74.40 21.95
N SER A 20 -18.24 74.40 22.90
CA SER A 20 -18.47 75.52 23.79
C SER A 20 -18.92 74.98 25.14
N CYS A 21 -17.98 74.86 26.08
CA CYS A 21 -18.31 74.81 27.50
C CYS A 21 -18.97 76.13 27.88
N LYS A 22 -20.24 76.07 28.27
CA LYS A 22 -20.85 77.00 29.22
C LYS A 22 -21.71 76.20 30.17
N ASP A 23 -21.39 76.36 31.44
CA ASP A 23 -22.01 75.71 32.59
C ASP A 23 -23.53 75.97 32.66
N ASP A 24 -24.22 74.89 33.03
CA ASP A 24 -25.52 74.78 33.72
C ASP A 24 -26.56 75.87 33.46
N ASP A 25 -27.50 75.56 32.55
CA ASP A 25 -28.92 75.79 32.80
C ASP A 25 -29.68 74.50 32.46
N ASP A 26 -30.47 74.06 33.43
CA ASP A 26 -31.23 72.82 33.51
C ASP A 26 -32.31 72.77 32.41
N SER A 27 -31.94 72.47 31.17
CA SER A 27 -32.89 72.04 30.15
C SER A 27 -33.27 70.60 30.46
N GLY A 28 -34.12 70.40 31.47
CA GLY A 28 -34.59 69.09 31.87
C GLY A 28 -35.02 68.29 30.65
N ILE A 29 -34.40 67.12 30.44
CA ILE A 29 -34.74 66.23 29.33
C ILE A 29 -36.25 65.95 29.44
N THR A 30 -37.07 66.49 28.53
CA THR A 30 -38.52 66.23 28.55
C THR A 30 -38.83 65.09 27.61
N GLY A 31 -39.08 63.90 28.15
CA GLY A 31 -39.48 62.71 27.39
C GLY A 31 -38.50 61.55 27.45
N PHE A 32 -38.69 60.57 26.57
CA PHE A 32 -37.85 59.39 26.41
C PHE A 32 -37.56 59.15 24.92
N SER A 33 -36.30 58.96 24.55
CA SER A 33 -35.91 58.56 23.20
C SER A 33 -34.67 57.67 23.20
N ILE A 34 -34.52 56.91 22.11
CA ILE A 34 -33.34 56.13 21.77
C ILE A 34 -32.82 56.60 20.42
N ASP A 35 -31.51 56.53 20.20
CA ASP A 35 -30.87 56.97 18.96
C ASP A 35 -30.92 55.94 17.81
N LYS A 36 -31.38 54.71 18.10
CA LYS A 36 -31.52 53.61 17.15
C LYS A 36 -32.84 52.87 17.36
N GLU A 37 -33.58 52.64 16.27
CA GLU A 37 -34.81 51.83 16.28
C GLU A 37 -34.54 50.36 15.91
N ASP A 38 -33.42 50.08 15.24
CA ASP A 38 -33.00 48.74 14.89
C ASP A 38 -31.48 48.49 15.00
N ILE A 39 -31.12 47.24 15.25
CA ILE A 39 -29.75 46.72 15.14
C ILE A 39 -29.79 45.49 14.23
N THR A 40 -28.97 45.48 13.19
CA THR A 40 -28.77 44.29 12.33
C THR A 40 -27.37 43.72 12.54
N MET A 41 -27.29 42.43 12.87
CA MET A 41 -26.04 41.73 13.17
C MET A 41 -25.87 40.45 12.35
N GLY A 42 -24.61 40.10 12.07
CA GLY A 42 -24.25 38.82 11.44
C GLY A 42 -24.49 37.61 12.36
N ALA A 43 -24.40 36.42 11.77
CA ALA A 43 -24.59 35.14 12.47
C ALA A 43 -23.65 34.93 13.68
N ASP A 44 -22.43 35.46 13.63
CA ASP A 44 -21.48 35.37 14.74
C ASP A 44 -21.87 36.21 15.97
N GLY A 45 -22.85 37.12 15.83
CA GLY A 45 -23.23 38.06 16.88
C GLY A 45 -22.20 39.17 17.03
N GLY A 46 -22.22 39.86 18.17
CA GLY A 46 -21.34 40.99 18.42
C GLY A 46 -21.89 41.94 19.47
N LYS A 47 -21.33 43.15 19.50
CA LYS A 47 -21.79 44.24 20.37
C LYS A 47 -22.10 45.47 19.54
N ASP A 48 -23.15 46.18 19.92
CA ASP A 48 -23.47 47.51 19.40
C ASP A 48 -23.87 48.44 20.55
N ARG A 49 -23.85 49.75 20.31
CA ARG A 49 -24.15 50.79 21.30
C ARG A 49 -25.44 51.51 20.95
N VAL A 50 -26.22 51.84 21.98
CA VAL A 50 -27.46 52.61 21.89
C VAL A 50 -27.44 53.68 22.96
N ASN A 51 -27.68 54.93 22.57
CA ASN A 51 -27.80 56.02 23.53
C ASN A 51 -29.28 56.22 23.90
N VAL A 52 -29.55 56.21 25.21
CA VAL A 52 -30.86 56.46 25.78
C VAL A 52 -30.87 57.87 26.36
N LEU A 53 -31.84 58.68 25.98
CA LEU A 53 -32.11 59.98 26.60
C LEU A 53 -33.45 59.91 27.33
N SER A 54 -33.44 60.14 28.64
CA SER A 54 -34.66 60.11 29.44
C SER A 54 -34.72 61.21 30.50
N GLY A 55 -35.89 61.85 30.61
CA GLY A 55 -36.23 62.75 31.71
C GLY A 55 -36.52 62.10 33.05
N GLY A 56 -36.45 60.76 33.15
CA GLY A 56 -36.73 60.02 34.36
C GLY A 56 -36.07 58.65 34.40
N GLU A 57 -36.40 57.85 35.41
CA GLU A 57 -35.93 56.46 35.51
C GLU A 57 -36.57 55.58 34.43
N TRP A 58 -35.77 54.67 33.87
CA TRP A 58 -36.22 53.69 32.90
C TRP A 58 -35.58 52.32 33.19
N VAL A 59 -36.24 51.26 32.71
CA VAL A 59 -35.72 49.89 32.71
C VAL A 59 -35.80 49.31 31.30
N ALA A 60 -34.87 48.44 30.94
CA ALA A 60 -34.83 47.76 29.66
C ALA A 60 -34.83 46.24 29.85
N SER A 61 -35.56 45.54 28.99
CA SER A 61 -35.60 44.08 28.96
C SER A 61 -35.58 43.57 27.52
N ALA A 62 -34.78 42.56 27.25
CA ALA A 62 -34.80 41.85 25.98
C ALA A 62 -35.87 40.75 25.97
N SER A 63 -36.55 40.56 24.85
CA SER A 63 -37.56 39.51 24.68
C SER A 63 -36.96 38.11 24.57
N GLU A 64 -35.66 38.01 24.24
CA GLU A 64 -34.97 36.77 23.95
C GLU A 64 -33.63 36.68 24.70
N PRO A 65 -33.23 35.49 25.16
CA PRO A 65 -32.04 35.31 26.01
C PRO A 65 -30.70 35.52 25.29
N TRP A 66 -30.69 35.53 23.95
CA TRP A 66 -29.48 35.75 23.13
C TRP A 66 -29.17 37.23 22.89
N VAL A 67 -30.00 38.14 23.42
CA VAL A 67 -29.75 39.59 23.44
C VAL A 67 -29.68 40.06 24.87
N ASN A 68 -28.62 40.79 25.21
CA ASN A 68 -28.45 41.41 26.52
C ASN A 68 -28.18 42.91 26.37
N ILE A 69 -28.69 43.72 27.29
CA ILE A 69 -28.46 45.17 27.32
C ILE A 69 -27.88 45.58 28.68
N SER A 70 -26.81 46.38 28.67
CA SER A 70 -26.15 46.87 29.88
C SER A 70 -25.76 48.35 29.77
N PRO A 71 -26.14 49.21 30.73
CA PRO A 71 -26.98 48.89 31.88
C PRO A 71 -28.45 48.63 31.47
N ALA A 72 -29.13 47.73 32.18
CA ALA A 72 -30.55 47.41 31.93
C ALA A 72 -31.53 48.37 32.63
N ASN A 73 -31.02 49.44 33.23
CA ASN A 73 -31.77 50.52 33.85
C ASN A 73 -30.89 51.77 33.91
N GLY A 74 -31.51 52.94 34.02
CA GLY A 74 -30.78 54.20 34.09
C GLY A 74 -31.71 55.40 34.21
N SER A 75 -31.11 56.58 34.13
CA SER A 75 -31.80 57.88 34.07
C SER A 75 -30.90 58.87 33.33
N GLY A 76 -31.47 59.96 32.81
CA GLY A 76 -30.70 60.94 32.04
C GLY A 76 -30.17 60.38 30.71
N VAL A 77 -29.00 60.86 30.29
CA VAL A 77 -28.28 60.36 29.10
C VAL A 77 -27.44 59.14 29.50
N THR A 78 -27.72 57.99 28.91
CA THR A 78 -27.02 56.72 29.22
C THR A 78 -26.63 55.99 27.93
N GLU A 79 -25.34 55.66 27.77
CA GLU A 79 -24.88 54.75 26.71
C GLU A 79 -25.08 53.30 27.17
N CYS A 80 -25.88 52.55 26.42
CA CYS A 80 -26.13 51.14 26.63
C CYS A 80 -25.35 50.30 25.62
N THR A 81 -24.71 49.22 26.08
CA THR A 81 -24.14 48.20 25.21
C THR A 81 -25.12 47.05 25.03
N VAL A 82 -25.50 46.79 23.78
CA VAL A 82 -26.28 45.62 23.37
C VAL A 82 -25.31 44.52 22.95
N SER A 83 -25.33 43.38 23.64
CA SER A 83 -24.56 42.20 23.30
C SER A 83 -25.47 41.14 22.70
N ILE A 84 -25.08 40.60 21.55
CA ILE A 84 -25.84 39.64 20.74
C ILE A 84 -24.99 38.37 20.62
N ASP A 85 -25.52 37.24 21.09
CA ASP A 85 -24.83 35.95 20.99
C ASP A 85 -24.85 35.40 19.55
N SER A 86 -23.90 34.53 19.22
CA SER A 86 -23.89 33.82 17.94
C SER A 86 -25.18 32.99 17.75
N THR A 87 -25.73 32.98 16.55
CA THR A 87 -26.92 32.19 16.22
C THR A 87 -26.66 30.69 16.16
N LEU A 88 -27.69 29.90 16.44
CA LEU A 88 -27.66 28.43 16.28
C LEU A 88 -28.60 27.97 15.15
N ILE A 89 -29.26 28.90 14.46
CA ILE A 89 -30.26 28.58 13.43
C ILE A 89 -29.81 29.02 12.03
N ASN A 90 -30.42 28.39 11.03
CA ASN A 90 -30.39 28.84 9.65
C ASN A 90 -31.53 29.84 9.45
N GLY A 91 -31.27 30.95 8.77
CA GLY A 91 -32.24 32.04 8.57
C GLY A 91 -32.24 33.12 9.66
N MET A 92 -33.07 34.15 9.47
CA MET A 92 -33.10 35.32 10.33
C MET A 92 -33.89 35.08 11.62
N ARG A 93 -33.35 35.51 12.76
CA ARG A 93 -34.10 35.64 14.02
C ARG A 93 -34.22 37.09 14.42
N LYS A 94 -35.27 37.41 15.20
CA LYS A 94 -35.53 38.74 15.72
C LYS A 94 -35.76 38.71 17.22
N ALA A 95 -35.37 39.77 17.91
CA ALA A 95 -35.69 40.04 19.29
C ALA A 95 -36.09 41.50 19.45
N GLU A 96 -36.78 41.83 20.53
CA GLU A 96 -37.16 43.18 20.87
C GLU A 96 -36.48 43.57 22.19
N ILE A 97 -35.88 44.76 22.24
CA ILE A 97 -35.49 45.39 23.51
C ILE A 97 -36.56 46.42 23.83
N ARG A 98 -37.29 46.19 24.92
CA ARG A 98 -38.34 47.08 25.41
C ARG A 98 -37.78 47.97 26.50
N PHE A 99 -37.79 49.27 26.27
CA PHE A 99 -37.49 50.30 27.26
C PHE A 99 -38.79 50.81 27.89
N ILE A 100 -38.85 50.85 29.21
CA ILE A 100 -40.02 51.25 30.00
C ILE A 100 -39.64 52.47 30.86
N PRO A 101 -39.77 53.68 30.32
CA PRO A 101 -39.67 54.92 31.10
C PRO A 101 -40.82 55.06 32.10
N ARG A 102 -40.54 55.54 33.33
CA ARG A 102 -41.56 55.75 34.36
C ARG A 102 -42.61 56.78 33.90
N GLY A 103 -43.88 56.37 33.86
CA GLY A 103 -45.01 57.24 33.54
C GLY A 103 -45.18 57.59 32.06
N GLN A 104 -44.41 56.96 31.16
CA GLN A 104 -44.50 57.15 29.70
C GLN A 104 -44.76 55.80 29.00
N ALA A 105 -45.17 55.85 27.73
CA ALA A 105 -45.38 54.64 26.94
C ALA A 105 -44.03 53.91 26.68
N PRO A 106 -44.00 52.57 26.66
CA PRO A 106 -42.79 51.83 26.32
C PRO A 106 -42.31 52.13 24.90
N CYS A 107 -40.99 52.22 24.74
CA CYS A 107 -40.33 52.30 23.44
C CYS A 107 -39.70 50.94 23.14
N VAL A 108 -39.75 50.50 21.87
CA VAL A 108 -39.26 49.19 21.45
C VAL A 108 -38.23 49.37 20.35
N MET A 109 -37.07 48.72 20.52
CA MET A 109 -36.04 48.60 19.51
C MET A 109 -35.99 47.15 19.00
N THR A 110 -35.81 46.95 17.70
CA THR A 110 -35.77 45.60 17.10
C THR A 110 -34.33 45.17 16.82
N VAL A 111 -33.96 43.97 17.24
CA VAL A 111 -32.67 43.35 16.91
C VAL A 111 -32.90 42.27 15.88
N HIS A 112 -32.28 42.41 14.70
CA HIS A 112 -32.26 41.41 13.64
C HIS A 112 -30.90 40.72 13.60
N GLN A 113 -30.89 39.38 13.60
CA GLN A 113 -29.67 38.61 13.42
C GLN A 113 -29.83 37.62 12.27
N THR A 114 -28.89 37.61 11.35
CA THR A 114 -28.84 36.60 10.27
C THR A 114 -28.40 35.24 10.81
N GLY A 115 -28.82 34.16 10.16
CA GLY A 115 -28.45 32.78 10.48
C GLY A 115 -27.19 32.32 9.75
N TYR A 116 -26.64 31.18 10.15
CA TYR A 116 -25.61 30.52 9.33
C TYR A 116 -26.28 29.80 8.16
N GLY A 117 -25.96 30.21 6.93
CA GLY A 117 -26.34 29.49 5.72
C GLY A 117 -25.69 28.11 5.66
N LYS A 118 -26.28 27.20 4.87
CA LYS A 118 -25.73 25.85 4.66
C LYS A 118 -24.43 25.93 3.89
N MET A 119 -23.35 25.42 4.48
CA MET A 119 -22.00 25.61 3.93
C MET A 119 -21.08 24.42 4.16
N ILE A 120 -20.19 24.22 3.19
CA ILE A 120 -18.96 23.46 3.32
C ILE A 120 -17.86 24.38 2.79
N TYR A 121 -17.01 24.87 3.68
CA TYR A 121 -15.88 25.71 3.34
C TYR A 121 -14.58 24.92 3.45
N ILE A 122 -13.75 25.02 2.42
CA ILE A 122 -12.43 24.39 2.35
C ILE A 122 -11.40 25.51 2.47
N GLU A 123 -10.51 25.40 3.47
CA GLU A 123 -9.50 26.44 3.72
C GLU A 123 -8.50 26.57 2.57
N LYS A 124 -8.06 25.44 2.01
CA LYS A 124 -7.11 25.35 0.90
C LYS A 124 -7.67 24.44 -0.20
N PRO A 125 -8.34 25.00 -1.21
CA PRO A 125 -8.98 24.21 -2.27
C PRO A 125 -7.98 23.66 -3.29
N ASP A 126 -6.75 24.18 -3.35
CA ASP A 126 -5.70 23.71 -4.26
C ASP A 126 -4.57 23.06 -3.46
N VAL A 127 -4.24 21.82 -3.81
CA VAL A 127 -3.21 21.02 -3.14
C VAL A 127 -2.21 20.51 -4.17
N GLU A 128 -0.95 20.87 -4.01
CA GLU A 128 0.16 20.29 -4.77
C GLU A 128 0.91 19.24 -3.96
N ILE A 129 1.11 18.06 -4.54
CA ILE A 129 1.90 16.98 -3.93
C ILE A 129 3.03 16.52 -4.87
N LYS A 130 4.06 15.92 -4.27
CA LYS A 130 5.20 15.37 -5.00
C LYS A 130 4.79 14.15 -5.84
N ALA A 131 5.61 13.81 -6.82
CA ALA A 131 5.47 12.55 -7.55
C ALA A 131 5.63 11.33 -6.62
N SER A 132 6.48 11.45 -5.60
CA SER A 132 6.88 10.38 -4.70
C SER A 132 7.26 10.92 -3.32
N ASP A 133 7.05 10.10 -2.28
CA ASP A 133 7.58 10.24 -0.92
C ASP A 133 7.54 8.86 -0.23
N ASN A 134 8.14 8.71 0.96
CA ASN A 134 8.07 7.47 1.74
C ASN A 134 6.62 7.11 2.03
N TYR A 135 6.28 5.81 2.04
CA TYR A 135 4.88 5.36 2.10
C TYR A 135 4.09 6.00 3.26
N ASP A 136 4.65 6.01 4.46
CA ASP A 136 3.98 6.53 5.66
C ASP A 136 3.87 8.08 5.69
N LYS A 137 4.46 8.77 4.70
CA LYS A 137 4.35 10.23 4.51
C LYS A 137 3.40 10.62 3.38
N ARG A 138 2.83 9.66 2.64
CA ARG A 138 1.96 9.93 1.49
C ARG A 138 0.53 10.29 1.88
N TYR A 139 0.38 11.40 2.62
CA TYR A 139 -0.92 11.96 2.95
C TYR A 139 -0.87 13.49 3.02
N PHE A 140 -2.04 14.12 2.98
CA PHE A 140 -2.24 15.52 3.33
C PHE A 140 -3.57 15.68 4.07
N ASP A 141 -3.69 16.72 4.89
CA ASP A 141 -4.92 17.02 5.62
C ASP A 141 -5.67 18.17 4.94
N VAL A 142 -6.96 17.99 4.67
CA VAL A 142 -7.89 19.02 4.20
C VAL A 142 -8.62 19.60 5.41
N THR A 143 -8.45 20.90 5.67
CA THR A 143 -9.25 21.61 6.69
C THR A 143 -10.62 21.97 6.10
N VAL A 144 -11.68 21.42 6.70
CA VAL A 144 -13.07 21.65 6.28
C VAL A 144 -13.85 22.28 7.42
N THR A 145 -14.56 23.37 7.14
CA THR A 145 -15.51 24.01 8.04
C THR A 145 -16.92 23.85 7.49
N THR A 146 -17.82 23.19 8.22
CA THR A 146 -19.17 22.88 7.72
C THR A 146 -20.23 22.87 8.81
N ASN A 147 -21.48 23.12 8.43
CA ASN A 147 -22.68 22.89 9.25
C ASN A 147 -23.64 21.87 8.61
N VAL A 148 -23.16 21.09 7.65
CA VAL A 148 -23.92 20.03 6.97
C VAL A 148 -23.13 18.73 6.94
N ALA A 149 -23.83 17.61 7.02
CA ALA A 149 -23.21 16.31 6.75
C ALA A 149 -22.91 16.21 5.25
N PHE A 150 -21.78 15.59 4.89
CA PHE A 150 -21.34 15.48 3.50
C PHE A 150 -20.82 14.08 3.17
N LYS A 151 -20.72 13.80 1.87
CA LYS A 151 -19.98 12.66 1.30
C LYS A 151 -18.87 13.19 0.42
N MET A 152 -17.81 12.40 0.30
CA MET A 152 -16.69 12.72 -0.58
C MET A 152 -16.65 11.75 -1.76
N ASN A 153 -16.39 12.28 -2.94
CA ASN A 153 -16.11 11.48 -4.14
C ASN A 153 -14.95 12.11 -4.91
N THR A 154 -14.13 11.26 -5.53
CA THR A 154 -13.01 11.72 -6.35
C THR A 154 -13.39 11.58 -7.82
N LYS A 155 -13.12 12.63 -8.61
CA LYS A 155 -13.12 12.57 -10.07
C LYS A 155 -11.69 12.71 -10.57
N TYR A 156 -11.30 11.83 -11.47
CA TYR A 156 -9.96 11.82 -12.07
C TYR A 156 -10.03 12.42 -13.48
N ASP A 157 -8.91 12.97 -13.95
CA ASP A 157 -8.78 13.60 -15.27
C ASP A 157 -8.58 12.60 -16.43
N VAL A 158 -8.20 11.36 -16.12
CA VAL A 158 -7.94 10.29 -17.10
C VAL A 158 -8.96 9.16 -17.04
N GLU A 159 -9.32 8.63 -18.21
CA GLU A 159 -10.18 7.44 -18.40
C GLU A 159 -9.37 6.33 -19.12
N PRO A 160 -9.36 5.08 -18.62
CA PRO A 160 -10.01 4.60 -17.39
C PRO A 160 -9.34 5.15 -16.12
N GLN A 161 -10.15 5.36 -15.08
CA GLN A 161 -9.70 5.98 -13.83
C GLN A 161 -8.70 5.08 -13.07
N LYS A 162 -7.42 5.46 -13.11
CA LYS A 162 -6.40 4.89 -12.21
C LYS A 162 -6.51 5.58 -10.86
N LYS A 163 -7.24 5.00 -9.90
CA LYS A 163 -7.43 5.58 -8.57
C LYS A 163 -6.09 5.72 -7.84
N TRP A 164 -5.74 6.94 -7.45
CA TRP A 164 -4.49 7.23 -6.74
C TRP A 164 -4.67 8.07 -5.47
N LEU A 165 -5.91 8.49 -5.16
CA LEU A 165 -6.28 9.09 -3.87
C LEU A 165 -7.13 8.11 -3.07
N THR A 166 -6.83 7.98 -1.78
CA THR A 166 -7.61 7.21 -0.82
C THR A 166 -8.25 8.18 0.17
N LEU A 167 -9.59 8.20 0.16
CA LEU A 167 -10.40 9.00 1.07
C LEU A 167 -10.69 8.20 2.35
N PRO A 168 -10.84 8.85 3.52
CA PRO A 168 -11.22 8.15 4.73
C PRO A 168 -12.64 7.62 4.60
N LYS A 169 -12.90 6.46 5.22
CA LYS A 169 -14.25 5.91 5.31
C LYS A 169 -15.07 6.81 6.25
N ASP A 170 -16.15 7.38 5.71
CA ASP A 170 -17.13 8.19 6.44
C ASP A 170 -16.54 9.28 7.34
N PRO A 171 -15.98 10.36 6.76
CA PRO A 171 -15.51 11.51 7.54
C PRO A 171 -16.69 12.12 8.31
N THR A 172 -16.70 11.95 9.63
CA THR A 172 -17.73 12.50 10.49
C THR A 172 -17.29 13.83 11.09
N VAL A 173 -18.20 14.79 11.04
CA VAL A 173 -18.08 16.06 11.75
C VAL A 173 -19.18 16.07 12.80
N ASP A 174 -18.81 16.32 14.06
CA ASP A 174 -19.78 16.43 15.14
C ASP A 174 -20.56 17.76 15.02
N LEU A 175 -21.79 17.68 14.51
CA LEU A 175 -22.68 18.81 14.23
C LEU A 175 -23.68 19.05 15.40
N ASP A 176 -23.16 19.10 16.62
CA ASP A 176 -23.88 19.27 17.89
C ASP A 176 -24.44 20.68 18.17
N ARG A 177 -24.09 21.69 17.35
CA ARG A 177 -24.37 23.12 17.60
C ARG A 177 -25.37 23.75 16.62
N GLY A 178 -26.37 22.97 16.20
CA GLY A 178 -27.38 23.43 15.26
C GLY A 178 -26.75 23.82 13.93
N SER A 179 -26.99 25.06 13.47
CA SER A 179 -26.46 25.56 12.20
C SER A 179 -25.06 26.17 12.30
N ARG A 180 -24.45 26.22 13.50
CA ARG A 180 -23.12 26.79 13.67
C ARG A 180 -22.06 25.87 13.04
N PRO A 181 -21.22 26.38 12.11
CA PRO A 181 -20.20 25.56 11.47
C PRO A 181 -19.15 25.00 12.44
N ARG A 182 -18.63 23.83 12.09
CA ARG A 182 -17.60 23.09 12.81
C ARG A 182 -16.43 22.82 11.89
N THR A 183 -15.22 22.98 12.42
CA THR A 183 -13.98 22.75 11.67
C THR A 183 -13.38 21.40 12.03
N THR A 184 -12.97 20.64 11.03
CA THR A 184 -12.24 19.38 11.18
C THR A 184 -11.10 19.28 10.16
N LYS A 185 -10.20 18.33 10.38
CA LYS A 185 -9.16 17.93 9.41
C LYS A 185 -9.47 16.55 8.87
N ILE A 186 -9.45 16.41 7.55
CA ILE A 186 -9.72 15.17 6.85
C ILE A 186 -8.44 14.73 6.18
N ARG A 187 -7.91 13.58 6.59
CA ARG A 187 -6.69 13.02 5.99
C ARG A 187 -7.01 12.32 4.68
N VAL A 188 -6.30 12.69 3.63
CA VAL A 188 -6.34 12.05 2.31
C VAL A 188 -4.98 11.44 2.03
N GLU A 189 -4.96 10.14 1.72
CA GLU A 189 -3.73 9.42 1.35
C GLU A 189 -3.58 9.36 -0.17
N TRP A 190 -2.35 9.20 -0.66
CA TRP A 190 -2.06 9.21 -2.09
C TRP A 190 -1.01 8.16 -2.51
N MET A 191 -1.12 7.68 -3.75
CA MET A 191 -0.16 6.76 -4.38
C MET A 191 0.87 7.54 -5.20
N MET A 192 2.08 6.99 -5.35
CA MET A 192 3.11 7.57 -6.22
C MET A 192 2.57 7.80 -7.65
N ASN A 193 3.03 8.88 -8.28
CA ASN A 193 2.83 9.12 -9.71
C ASN A 193 4.07 8.63 -10.46
N PRO A 194 4.00 7.47 -11.12
CA PRO A 194 5.16 6.94 -11.78
C PRO A 194 5.28 7.46 -13.24
N ASP A 195 4.25 8.17 -13.71
CA ASP A 195 4.14 8.69 -15.06
C ASP A 195 4.96 9.99 -15.23
N PHE A 196 5.36 10.28 -16.46
CA PHE A 196 6.13 11.47 -16.82
C PHE A 196 5.26 12.73 -16.98
N ASP A 197 3.96 12.56 -16.80
CA ASP A 197 2.98 13.63 -16.88
C ASP A 197 2.44 13.98 -15.50
N ILE A 198 2.11 15.25 -15.32
CA ILE A 198 1.35 15.72 -14.17
C ILE A 198 -0.03 15.10 -14.26
N ARG A 199 -0.58 14.66 -13.12
CA ARG A 199 -1.96 14.19 -13.03
C ARG A 199 -2.75 14.97 -12.01
N THR A 200 -4.05 15.08 -12.25
CA THR A 200 -4.96 15.88 -11.43
C THR A 200 -6.20 15.10 -11.02
N ALA A 201 -6.73 15.42 -9.85
CA ALA A 201 -7.99 14.88 -9.38
C ALA A 201 -8.77 15.92 -8.59
N GLN A 202 -10.09 15.80 -8.60
CA GLN A 202 -10.99 16.67 -7.87
C GLN A 202 -11.78 15.89 -6.82
N ILE A 203 -11.61 16.26 -5.55
CA ILE A 203 -12.38 15.71 -4.45
C ILE A 203 -13.60 16.61 -4.22
N HIS A 204 -14.78 16.08 -4.50
CA HIS A 204 -16.05 16.78 -4.35
C HIS A 204 -16.65 16.47 -2.98
N PHE A 205 -16.99 17.52 -2.24
CA PHE A 205 -17.72 17.46 -0.99
C PHE A 205 -19.18 17.80 -1.26
N THR A 206 -20.05 16.79 -1.20
CA THR A 206 -21.46 16.94 -1.53
C THR A 206 -22.31 16.75 -0.27
N PRO A 207 -23.25 17.65 0.04
CA PRO A 207 -24.17 17.46 1.16
C PRO A 207 -24.90 16.12 1.08
N GLN A 208 -25.08 15.47 2.22
CA GLN A 208 -25.82 14.20 2.31
C GLN A 208 -27.31 14.40 2.08
N ASN A 209 -27.84 15.51 2.58
CA ASN A 209 -29.21 15.91 2.34
C ASN A 209 -29.29 16.76 1.07
N ALA A 210 -30.14 16.37 0.12
CA ALA A 210 -30.33 17.08 -1.14
C ALA A 210 -30.91 18.49 -0.96
N ASP A 211 -31.60 18.76 0.15
CA ASP A 211 -32.17 20.06 0.47
C ASP A 211 -31.12 21.07 0.97
N ASP A 212 -29.96 20.58 1.43
CA ASP A 212 -28.86 21.42 1.87
C ASP A 212 -28.11 21.98 0.64
N LYS A 213 -28.61 23.10 0.11
CA LYS A 213 -28.01 23.78 -1.04
C LYS A 213 -26.80 24.63 -0.60
N LEU A 214 -25.64 24.34 -1.17
CA LEU A 214 -24.44 25.17 -1.01
C LEU A 214 -24.48 26.35 -1.97
N GLU A 215 -24.01 27.52 -1.52
CA GLU A 215 -23.85 28.69 -2.39
C GLU A 215 -22.76 28.48 -3.46
N GLN A 216 -21.73 27.71 -3.12
CA GLN A 216 -20.65 27.35 -4.03
C GLN A 216 -20.30 25.86 -3.88
N PRO A 217 -19.90 25.18 -4.97
CA PRO A 217 -19.39 23.83 -4.87
C PRO A 217 -18.16 23.76 -3.96
N ALA A 218 -18.16 22.79 -3.04
CA ALA A 218 -17.00 22.51 -2.21
C ALA A 218 -16.14 21.43 -2.90
N VAL A 219 -15.05 21.88 -3.55
CA VAL A 219 -14.17 21.01 -4.32
C VAL A 219 -12.71 21.29 -3.94
N VAL A 220 -11.93 20.23 -3.75
CA VAL A 220 -10.46 20.30 -3.68
C VAL A 220 -9.88 19.81 -4.99
N THR A 221 -9.03 20.61 -5.62
CA THR A 221 -8.19 20.20 -6.75
C THR A 221 -6.83 19.74 -6.22
N VAL A 222 -6.46 18.50 -6.56
CA VAL A 222 -5.17 17.91 -6.20
C VAL A 222 -4.34 17.76 -7.46
N THR A 223 -3.15 18.33 -7.48
CA THR A 223 -2.17 18.23 -8.57
C THR A 223 -0.95 17.47 -8.08
N GLN A 224 -0.65 16.35 -8.73
CA GLN A 224 0.52 15.54 -8.43
C GLN A 224 1.60 15.70 -9.50
N LYS A 225 2.81 16.06 -9.06
CA LYS A 225 3.96 16.23 -9.96
C LYS A 225 4.28 14.95 -10.73
N ALA A 226 4.87 15.12 -11.90
CA ALA A 226 5.39 14.04 -12.73
C ALA A 226 6.66 13.41 -12.12
N SER A 227 6.86 12.12 -12.37
CA SER A 227 8.16 11.47 -12.18
C SER A 227 9.17 11.92 -13.24
N PRO A 228 10.48 11.88 -12.93
CA PRO A 228 11.50 12.26 -13.90
C PRO A 228 11.47 11.30 -15.10
N ARG A 229 11.66 11.86 -16.31
CA ARG A 229 11.65 11.08 -17.54
C ARG A 229 12.87 10.17 -17.62
N ILE A 230 12.64 8.87 -17.84
CA ILE A 230 13.69 7.88 -18.01
C ILE A 230 13.84 7.57 -19.50
N GLU A 231 15.07 7.76 -20.01
CA GLU A 231 15.43 7.49 -21.40
C GLU A 231 16.11 6.12 -21.54
N ASP A 232 16.07 5.53 -22.74
CA ASP A 232 16.75 4.24 -23.01
C ASP A 232 18.25 4.45 -23.27
N ASN A 233 18.98 4.88 -22.25
CA ASN A 233 20.42 5.10 -22.28
C ASN A 233 21.03 4.92 -20.88
N ARG A 234 22.36 5.06 -20.78
CA ARG A 234 23.09 4.90 -19.50
C ARG A 234 22.63 5.88 -18.41
N SER A 235 22.30 7.10 -18.78
CA SER A 235 21.80 8.10 -17.85
C SER A 235 20.41 7.72 -17.34
N GLY A 236 19.55 7.23 -18.23
CA GLY A 236 18.24 6.69 -17.86
C GLY A 236 18.33 5.46 -16.96
N ASP A 237 19.25 4.54 -17.22
CA ASP A 237 19.50 3.41 -16.31
C ASP A 237 19.84 3.90 -14.90
N SER A 238 20.77 4.86 -14.78
CA SER A 238 21.15 5.42 -13.47
C SER A 238 19.97 6.09 -12.76
N LEU A 239 19.12 6.79 -13.50
CA LEU A 239 17.91 7.41 -12.97
C LEU A 239 16.86 6.38 -12.55
N ALA A 240 16.68 5.31 -13.32
CA ALA A 240 15.79 4.20 -12.99
C ALA A 240 16.23 3.54 -11.68
N LEU A 241 17.52 3.22 -11.55
CA LEU A 241 18.10 2.64 -10.34
C LEU A 241 17.88 3.53 -9.11
N LEU A 242 18.15 4.83 -9.22
CA LEU A 242 17.95 5.79 -8.12
C LEU A 242 16.48 5.97 -7.76
N THR A 243 15.59 5.96 -8.76
CA THR A 243 14.14 6.05 -8.53
C THR A 243 13.63 4.80 -7.84
N ILE A 244 14.03 3.60 -8.28
CA ILE A 244 13.67 2.33 -7.61
C ILE A 244 14.17 2.34 -6.16
N ARG A 245 15.41 2.77 -5.93
CA ARG A 245 16.00 2.90 -4.60
C ARG A 245 15.15 3.78 -3.69
N GLU A 246 14.74 4.96 -4.16
CA GLU A 246 13.89 5.87 -3.38
C GLU A 246 12.54 5.23 -3.05
N ARG A 247 11.87 4.65 -4.06
CA ARG A 247 10.52 4.10 -3.91
C ARG A 247 10.43 2.88 -3.01
N LEU A 248 11.48 2.08 -3.01
CA LEU A 248 11.59 0.89 -2.17
C LEU A 248 12.29 1.16 -0.83
N GLU A 249 12.66 2.42 -0.57
CA GLU A 249 13.40 2.85 0.62
C GLU A 249 14.66 1.98 0.87
N VAL A 250 15.41 1.72 -0.22
CA VAL A 250 16.58 0.83 -0.22
C VAL A 250 17.74 1.48 0.53
N GLY A 251 18.25 0.79 1.55
CA GLY A 251 19.35 1.24 2.40
C GLY A 251 20.75 1.14 1.78
N ASN A 252 20.95 1.55 0.52
CA ASN A 252 22.25 1.56 -0.14
C ASN A 252 22.93 2.95 -0.15
N ASN A 253 24.24 2.96 -0.43
CA ASN A 253 25.09 4.16 -0.40
C ASN A 253 25.49 4.67 -1.79
N TRP A 254 24.69 4.39 -2.84
CA TRP A 254 25.04 4.86 -4.18
C TRP A 254 25.15 6.38 -4.23
N ASN A 255 26.26 6.86 -4.78
CA ASN A 255 26.54 8.28 -5.01
C ASN A 255 26.17 8.65 -6.45
N PRO A 256 25.12 9.46 -6.69
CA PRO A 256 24.73 9.90 -8.03
C PRO A 256 25.81 10.69 -8.79
N GLY A 257 26.81 11.24 -8.08
CA GLY A 257 27.94 11.94 -8.68
C GLY A 257 29.03 11.01 -9.23
N GLU A 258 28.95 9.71 -8.96
CA GLU A 258 29.92 8.71 -9.41
C GLU A 258 29.38 7.84 -10.54
N ASN A 259 30.30 7.20 -11.26
CA ASN A 259 29.94 6.23 -12.29
C ASN A 259 29.30 4.99 -11.66
N MET A 260 28.21 4.47 -12.27
CA MET A 260 27.51 3.26 -11.80
C MET A 260 28.39 2.03 -11.62
N ARG A 261 29.57 1.95 -12.27
CA ARG A 261 30.53 0.85 -12.02
C ARG A 261 31.07 0.78 -10.60
N TYR A 262 30.96 1.88 -9.85
CA TYR A 262 31.36 1.97 -8.45
C TYR A 262 30.17 1.82 -7.49
N TRP A 263 28.97 1.60 -8.02
CA TRP A 263 27.78 1.38 -7.22
C TRP A 263 27.70 -0.09 -6.82
N ASP A 264 27.75 -0.34 -5.51
CA ASP A 264 27.68 -1.70 -4.98
C ASP A 264 26.48 -2.47 -5.53
N ASN A 265 26.71 -3.73 -5.91
CA ASN A 265 25.73 -4.62 -6.49
C ASN A 265 25.13 -4.17 -7.84
N VAL A 266 25.79 -3.28 -8.57
CA VAL A 266 25.49 -2.96 -9.97
C VAL A 266 26.62 -3.51 -10.84
N VAL A 267 26.25 -4.29 -11.85
CA VAL A 267 27.17 -4.78 -12.89
C VAL A 267 26.73 -4.20 -14.22
N LEU A 268 27.68 -3.65 -14.96
CA LEU A 268 27.45 -3.10 -16.29
C LEU A 268 27.93 -4.09 -17.36
N TRP A 269 27.40 -3.94 -18.57
CA TRP A 269 27.95 -4.59 -19.76
C TRP A 269 29.30 -4.01 -20.13
N GLU A 270 30.29 -4.86 -20.39
CA GLU A 270 31.63 -4.48 -20.82
C GLU A 270 31.92 -4.98 -22.26
N GLU A 271 32.92 -4.41 -22.92
CA GLU A 271 33.19 -4.65 -24.35
C GLU A 271 33.62 -6.09 -24.65
N ASP A 272 34.25 -6.77 -23.70
CA ASP A 272 34.78 -8.13 -23.80
C ASP A 272 33.79 -9.22 -23.34
N ASP A 273 32.56 -8.84 -22.97
CA ASP A 273 31.51 -9.78 -22.60
C ASP A 273 31.14 -10.70 -23.77
N LYS A 274 31.33 -12.02 -23.58
CA LYS A 274 31.10 -13.05 -24.62
C LYS A 274 29.69 -13.03 -25.23
N ASP A 275 28.70 -12.67 -24.41
CA ASP A 275 27.28 -12.66 -24.76
C ASP A 275 26.72 -11.23 -24.86
N LEU A 276 27.58 -10.23 -25.11
CA LEU A 276 27.18 -8.83 -25.24
C LEU A 276 26.00 -8.69 -26.23
N PRO A 277 24.86 -8.12 -25.80
CA PRO A 277 23.71 -7.92 -26.67
C PRO A 277 24.06 -7.12 -27.93
N LYS A 278 23.49 -7.54 -29.06
CA LYS A 278 23.62 -6.80 -30.32
C LYS A 278 22.80 -5.51 -30.24
N GLY A 279 23.46 -4.36 -30.32
CA GLY A 279 22.81 -3.05 -30.30
C GLY A 279 23.81 -1.91 -30.20
N GLU A 280 23.39 -0.70 -30.54
CA GLU A 280 24.19 0.50 -30.28
C GLU A 280 24.19 0.81 -28.77
N ASN A 281 25.33 1.27 -28.24
CA ASN A 281 25.46 1.80 -26.88
C ASN A 281 25.08 0.84 -25.73
N VAL A 282 25.30 -0.47 -25.90
CA VAL A 282 25.08 -1.49 -24.85
C VAL A 282 26.16 -1.43 -23.76
N VAL A 283 27.40 -1.12 -24.13
CA VAL A 283 28.52 -1.00 -23.18
C VAL A 283 28.21 0.09 -22.14
N GLY A 284 28.32 -0.28 -20.87
CA GLY A 284 27.99 0.59 -19.74
C GLY A 284 26.50 0.67 -19.38
N ARG A 285 25.62 -0.09 -20.03
CA ARG A 285 24.23 -0.33 -19.60
C ARG A 285 24.18 -1.34 -18.47
N VAL A 286 23.13 -1.31 -17.66
CA VAL A 286 22.99 -2.21 -16.50
C VAL A 286 22.73 -3.65 -16.96
N ARG A 287 23.64 -4.56 -16.61
CA ARG A 287 23.56 -6.00 -16.86
C ARG A 287 22.97 -6.75 -15.68
N SER A 288 23.34 -6.37 -14.46
CA SER A 288 22.77 -6.96 -13.24
C SER A 288 22.65 -5.91 -12.14
N VAL A 289 21.60 -6.04 -11.33
CA VAL A 289 21.44 -5.22 -10.13
C VAL A 289 20.80 -6.01 -8.99
N THR A 290 21.26 -5.75 -7.77
CA THR A 290 20.59 -6.18 -6.54
C THR A 290 20.14 -4.99 -5.70
N PHE A 291 18.87 -5.00 -5.32
CA PHE A 291 18.31 -4.15 -4.28
C PHE A 291 18.12 -4.98 -3.01
N ASN A 292 18.73 -4.54 -1.91
CA ASN A 292 18.62 -5.20 -0.61
C ASN A 292 18.24 -4.22 0.49
N MET A 293 17.86 -4.72 1.67
CA MET A 293 17.45 -3.88 2.81
C MET A 293 16.32 -2.93 2.42
N ILE A 294 15.24 -3.53 1.91
CA ILE A 294 14.06 -2.85 1.39
C ILE A 294 13.11 -2.52 2.56
N ASN A 295 12.37 -1.43 2.44
CA ASN A 295 11.26 -1.14 3.35
C ASN A 295 10.06 -0.64 2.57
N THR A 296 9.20 -1.58 2.15
CA THR A 296 8.00 -1.24 1.38
C THR A 296 6.79 -2.08 1.76
N LYS A 297 5.61 -1.61 1.34
CA LYS A 297 4.34 -2.34 1.35
C LYS A 297 3.81 -2.54 -0.10
N GLU A 298 4.62 -2.19 -1.10
CA GLU A 298 4.22 -2.14 -2.51
C GLU A 298 4.99 -3.14 -3.36
N SER A 299 4.47 -3.43 -4.56
CA SER A 299 5.15 -4.23 -5.58
C SER A 299 6.44 -3.56 -6.07
N ILE A 300 7.21 -4.30 -6.88
CA ILE A 300 8.36 -3.77 -7.61
C ILE A 300 7.89 -2.59 -8.51
N PRO A 301 8.55 -1.42 -8.47
CA PRO A 301 8.12 -0.24 -9.24
C PRO A 301 8.31 -0.40 -10.75
N GLN A 302 7.46 0.27 -11.54
CA GLN A 302 7.50 0.23 -13.01
C GLN A 302 8.83 0.66 -13.64
N GLU A 303 9.69 1.38 -12.92
CA GLU A 303 10.97 1.85 -13.43
C GLU A 303 11.89 0.71 -13.87
N VAL A 304 11.65 -0.51 -13.37
CA VAL A 304 12.36 -1.70 -13.83
C VAL A 304 12.24 -1.89 -15.35
N HIS A 305 11.16 -1.45 -15.99
CA HIS A 305 10.96 -1.56 -17.44
C HIS A 305 12.07 -0.89 -18.27
N TYR A 306 12.71 0.14 -17.70
CA TYR A 306 13.71 0.93 -18.41
C TYR A 306 15.11 0.32 -18.36
N LEU A 307 15.32 -0.74 -17.56
CA LEU A 307 16.57 -1.50 -17.52
C LEU A 307 16.59 -2.53 -18.66
N THR A 308 16.57 -2.04 -19.91
CA THR A 308 16.24 -2.83 -21.10
C THR A 308 17.22 -3.95 -21.45
N TYR A 309 18.46 -3.89 -20.94
CA TYR A 309 19.54 -4.87 -21.17
C TYR A 309 19.87 -5.74 -19.94
N LEU A 310 18.99 -5.75 -18.94
CA LEU A 310 19.20 -6.48 -17.68
C LEU A 310 19.12 -8.00 -17.86
N GLU A 311 20.14 -8.74 -17.43
CA GLU A 311 20.17 -10.21 -17.39
C GLU A 311 19.78 -10.79 -16.03
N SER A 312 20.10 -10.08 -14.94
CA SER A 312 19.85 -10.55 -13.59
C SER A 312 19.35 -9.46 -12.66
N LEU A 313 18.20 -9.70 -12.03
CA LEU A 313 17.52 -8.77 -11.14
C LEU A 313 17.25 -9.43 -9.79
N THR A 314 17.68 -8.79 -8.71
CA THR A 314 17.44 -9.26 -7.35
C THR A 314 16.79 -8.20 -6.48
N PHE A 315 15.72 -8.57 -5.79
CA PHE A 315 15.15 -7.87 -4.65
C PHE A 315 15.20 -8.79 -3.44
N PHE A 316 15.89 -8.37 -2.38
CA PHE A 316 16.13 -9.23 -1.22
C PHE A 316 15.96 -8.50 0.11
N GLY A 317 15.20 -9.09 1.02
CA GLY A 317 15.12 -8.65 2.42
C GLY A 317 14.32 -7.36 2.59
N ASN A 318 13.00 -7.50 2.70
CA ASN A 318 12.09 -6.43 3.07
C ASN A 318 11.88 -6.40 4.60
N THR A 319 11.75 -5.21 5.16
CA THR A 319 11.52 -5.04 6.59
C THR A 319 10.18 -5.67 6.99
N ASN A 320 10.21 -6.53 8.01
CA ASN A 320 9.05 -7.27 8.52
C ASN A 320 8.34 -8.14 7.45
N THR A 321 9.09 -8.85 6.60
CA THR A 321 8.58 -9.73 5.54
C THR A 321 7.33 -10.53 5.92
N ALA A 322 7.34 -11.20 7.08
CA ALA A 322 6.25 -12.08 7.51
C ALA A 322 4.90 -11.36 7.72
N THR A 323 4.93 -10.05 7.98
CA THR A 323 3.72 -9.22 8.19
C THR A 323 3.21 -8.57 6.91
N LYS A 324 3.83 -8.85 5.76
CA LYS A 324 3.48 -8.26 4.46
C LYS A 324 2.59 -9.21 3.67
N SER A 325 1.79 -8.63 2.78
CA SER A 325 0.92 -9.34 1.84
C SER A 325 0.96 -8.60 0.52
N ILE A 326 1.99 -8.86 -0.28
CA ILE A 326 2.25 -8.14 -1.53
C ILE A 326 2.00 -9.07 -2.72
N THR A 327 1.27 -8.59 -3.72
CA THR A 327 1.20 -9.23 -5.03
C THR A 327 2.32 -8.68 -5.90
N LEU A 328 3.08 -9.55 -6.57
CA LEU A 328 4.05 -9.11 -7.55
C LEU A 328 3.33 -8.75 -8.86
N GLU A 329 3.22 -7.46 -9.12
CA GLU A 329 2.54 -6.91 -10.29
C GLU A 329 3.31 -7.12 -11.60
N ALA A 330 2.63 -6.85 -12.72
CA ALA A 330 3.13 -7.11 -14.08
C ALA A 330 4.37 -6.28 -14.49
N ASP A 331 4.80 -5.33 -13.67
CA ASP A 331 5.87 -4.42 -14.03
C ASP A 331 7.19 -5.17 -14.32
N VAL A 332 7.61 -6.09 -13.45
CA VAL A 332 8.81 -6.90 -13.70
C VAL A 332 8.71 -7.78 -14.97
N CYS A 333 7.51 -7.96 -15.52
CA CYS A 333 7.23 -8.81 -16.67
C CYS A 333 7.36 -8.05 -18.01
N SER A 334 7.50 -6.72 -17.98
CA SER A 334 7.45 -5.88 -19.17
C SER A 334 8.83 -5.35 -19.57
N ASN A 335 9.11 -5.36 -20.87
CA ASN A 335 10.32 -4.78 -21.51
C ASN A 335 11.70 -5.35 -21.11
N LEU A 336 11.79 -6.27 -20.15
CA LEU A 336 13.05 -6.92 -19.72
C LEU A 336 13.48 -8.09 -20.61
N LYS A 337 13.78 -7.83 -21.89
CA LYS A 337 14.00 -8.86 -22.93
C LYS A 337 15.16 -9.82 -22.68
N TYR A 338 16.16 -9.40 -21.90
CA TYR A 338 17.36 -10.19 -21.62
C TYR A 338 17.35 -10.87 -20.25
N LEU A 339 16.29 -10.72 -19.45
CA LEU A 339 16.24 -11.21 -18.08
C LEU A 339 16.26 -12.74 -18.04
N LYS A 340 17.36 -13.32 -17.54
CA LYS A 340 17.57 -14.75 -17.36
C LYS A 340 17.43 -15.19 -15.90
N SER A 341 17.69 -14.30 -14.95
CA SER A 341 17.63 -14.60 -13.51
C SER A 341 16.82 -13.56 -12.77
N LEU A 342 15.78 -14.01 -12.06
CA LEU A 342 14.97 -13.18 -11.18
C LEU A 342 14.97 -13.76 -9.77
N THR A 343 15.37 -12.94 -8.81
CA THR A 343 15.25 -13.23 -7.38
C THR A 343 14.36 -12.19 -6.73
N VAL A 344 13.28 -12.62 -6.10
CA VAL A 344 12.44 -11.78 -5.24
C VAL A 344 12.26 -12.54 -3.93
N SER A 345 13.24 -12.41 -3.04
CA SER A 345 13.36 -13.25 -1.84
C SER A 345 13.21 -12.41 -0.57
N ALA A 346 12.56 -12.97 0.44
CA ALA A 346 12.22 -12.26 1.68
C ALA A 346 11.48 -10.92 1.46
N TYR A 347 10.66 -10.82 0.40
CA TYR A 347 9.99 -9.58 0.01
C TYR A 347 8.61 -9.41 0.65
N GLY A 348 7.93 -10.53 0.92
CA GLY A 348 6.60 -10.57 1.53
C GLY A 348 5.50 -10.91 0.53
N LEU A 349 5.87 -11.61 -0.55
CA LEU A 349 4.96 -11.97 -1.63
C LEU A 349 3.94 -13.03 -1.20
N ILE A 350 2.70 -12.88 -1.67
CA ILE A 350 1.61 -13.87 -1.52
C ILE A 350 1.09 -14.40 -2.84
N ALA A 351 1.31 -13.66 -3.92
CA ALA A 351 0.80 -13.94 -5.24
C ALA A 351 1.69 -13.31 -6.32
N LEU A 352 1.56 -13.83 -7.53
CA LEU A 352 2.17 -13.29 -8.75
C LEU A 352 1.03 -12.87 -9.68
N SER A 353 1.25 -11.82 -10.47
CA SER A 353 0.36 -11.48 -11.59
C SER A 353 0.31 -12.60 -12.64
N ASP A 354 -0.82 -12.76 -13.32
CA ASP A 354 -0.95 -13.70 -14.44
C ASP A 354 0.01 -13.38 -15.60
N ASP A 355 0.40 -12.12 -15.74
CA ASP A 355 1.39 -11.67 -16.74
C ASP A 355 2.80 -12.20 -16.50
N PHE A 356 3.06 -12.83 -15.33
CA PHE A 356 4.36 -13.43 -15.01
C PHE A 356 4.79 -14.50 -16.02
N VAL A 357 3.84 -15.12 -16.73
CA VAL A 357 4.09 -16.04 -17.84
C VAL A 357 4.96 -15.44 -18.95
N ARG A 358 4.96 -14.11 -19.13
CA ARG A 358 5.74 -13.41 -20.18
C ARG A 358 7.25 -13.55 -20.00
N LEU A 359 7.71 -13.89 -18.80
CA LEU A 359 9.12 -14.17 -18.51
C LEU A 359 9.52 -15.60 -18.91
N GLY A 360 8.57 -16.49 -19.14
CA GLY A 360 8.79 -17.91 -19.34
C GLY A 360 9.66 -18.30 -20.53
N GLU A 361 9.60 -17.54 -21.63
CA GLU A 361 10.39 -17.79 -22.84
C GLU A 361 11.89 -17.48 -22.68
N ARG A 362 12.32 -16.92 -21.55
CA ARG A 362 13.69 -16.42 -21.34
C ARG A 362 14.27 -16.71 -19.96
N LEU A 363 13.44 -16.81 -18.93
CA LEU A 363 13.90 -16.98 -17.55
C LEU A 363 14.49 -18.39 -17.35
N GLU A 364 15.72 -18.44 -16.85
CA GLU A 364 16.47 -19.66 -16.54
C GLU A 364 16.53 -19.92 -15.03
N LYS A 365 16.49 -18.88 -14.21
CA LYS A 365 16.49 -18.97 -12.74
C LYS A 365 15.39 -18.12 -12.12
N LEU A 366 14.62 -18.73 -11.23
CA LEU A 366 13.59 -18.07 -10.43
C LEU A 366 13.78 -18.41 -8.95
N ASP A 367 14.04 -17.39 -8.14
CA ASP A 367 14.12 -17.50 -6.69
C ASP A 367 13.03 -16.67 -6.02
N LEU A 368 12.08 -17.34 -5.39
CA LEU A 368 10.97 -16.77 -4.62
C LEU A 368 11.03 -17.22 -3.16
N SER A 369 12.22 -17.54 -2.66
CA SER A 369 12.42 -18.02 -1.30
C SER A 369 12.03 -17.00 -0.23
N SER A 370 11.73 -17.49 0.97
CA SER A 370 11.44 -16.68 2.16
C SER A 370 10.26 -15.71 2.01
N ASN A 371 9.30 -15.99 1.13
CA ASN A 371 8.06 -15.21 1.00
C ASN A 371 6.92 -15.87 1.78
N ASN A 372 5.69 -15.43 1.50
CA ASN A 372 4.49 -15.74 2.27
C ASN A 372 3.42 -16.45 1.41
N PHE A 373 3.82 -17.12 0.33
CA PHE A 373 2.89 -17.84 -0.54
C PHE A 373 2.20 -18.96 0.24
N ASN A 374 0.88 -19.07 0.14
CA ASN A 374 0.13 -20.17 0.74
C ASN A 374 0.14 -21.45 -0.12
N SER A 375 0.41 -21.30 -1.43
CA SER A 375 0.53 -22.38 -2.41
C SER A 375 1.61 -22.03 -3.43
N VAL A 376 2.11 -23.02 -4.19
CA VAL A 376 2.98 -22.71 -5.33
C VAL A 376 2.15 -21.93 -6.35
N PRO A 377 2.59 -20.75 -6.82
CA PRO A 377 1.84 -19.96 -7.80
C PRO A 377 1.51 -20.78 -9.07
N ALA A 378 0.23 -20.77 -9.47
CA ALA A 378 -0.27 -21.62 -10.56
C ALA A 378 0.41 -21.33 -11.91
N VAL A 379 0.86 -20.09 -12.13
CA VAL A 379 1.60 -19.68 -13.33
C VAL A 379 2.95 -20.42 -13.48
N ILE A 380 3.55 -20.90 -12.38
CA ILE A 380 4.84 -21.58 -12.40
C ILE A 380 4.64 -23.04 -12.83
N THR A 381 4.75 -23.29 -14.13
CA THR A 381 4.67 -24.63 -14.74
C THR A 381 5.74 -24.82 -15.82
N LYS A 382 6.02 -26.07 -16.19
CA LYS A 382 6.99 -26.39 -17.25
C LYS A 382 6.57 -25.88 -18.62
N GLU A 383 5.27 -25.83 -18.88
CA GLU A 383 4.69 -25.32 -20.12
C GLU A 383 4.88 -23.80 -20.21
N ASN A 384 4.65 -23.11 -19.10
CA ASN A 384 4.81 -21.66 -19.02
C ASN A 384 6.29 -21.26 -18.99
N PHE A 385 7.18 -22.07 -18.41
CA PHE A 385 8.59 -21.75 -18.20
C PHE A 385 9.54 -22.80 -18.81
N PRO A 386 9.53 -22.99 -20.15
CA PRO A 386 10.26 -24.08 -20.80
C PRO A 386 11.79 -23.98 -20.70
N LYS A 387 12.35 -22.79 -20.41
CA LYS A 387 13.80 -22.56 -20.25
C LYS A 387 14.27 -22.56 -18.80
N LEU A 388 13.37 -22.67 -17.84
CA LEU A 388 13.71 -22.61 -16.43
C LEU A 388 14.52 -23.85 -16.03
N LYS A 389 15.67 -23.60 -15.41
CA LYS A 389 16.60 -24.62 -14.91
C LYS A 389 16.64 -24.64 -13.38
N SER A 390 16.41 -23.50 -12.72
CA SER A 390 16.45 -23.39 -11.26
C SER A 390 15.18 -22.74 -10.72
N LEU A 391 14.50 -23.45 -9.82
CA LEU A 391 13.34 -22.96 -9.07
C LEU A 391 13.59 -23.10 -7.57
N ASN A 392 13.68 -21.95 -6.88
CA ASN A 392 13.86 -21.89 -5.43
C ASN A 392 12.61 -21.34 -4.74
N LEU A 393 11.99 -22.16 -3.90
CA LEU A 393 10.81 -21.87 -3.10
C LEU A 393 11.05 -22.18 -1.61
N ILE A 394 12.31 -22.16 -1.16
CA ILE A 394 12.66 -22.43 0.24
C ILE A 394 11.97 -21.45 1.18
N GLY A 395 11.54 -21.95 2.34
CA GLY A 395 11.27 -21.08 3.48
C GLY A 395 10.07 -20.17 3.31
N ASN A 396 9.09 -20.53 2.49
CA ASN A 396 7.88 -19.76 2.31
C ASN A 396 6.96 -19.92 3.53
N ARG A 397 7.27 -19.21 4.62
CA ARG A 397 6.61 -19.32 5.92
C ARG A 397 6.27 -17.95 6.48
N ARG A 398 5.05 -17.80 7.01
CA ARG A 398 4.63 -16.64 7.82
C ARG A 398 4.81 -16.88 9.32
N SER A 399 4.79 -18.15 9.73
CA SER A 399 4.81 -18.59 11.12
C SER A 399 5.86 -19.67 11.35
N VAL A 400 6.25 -19.85 12.60
CA VAL A 400 7.09 -20.98 13.03
C VAL A 400 6.17 -22.01 13.67
N LEU A 401 6.02 -23.16 13.02
CA LEU A 401 5.15 -24.25 13.44
C LEU A 401 5.91 -25.58 13.41
N SER A 402 5.69 -26.39 14.45
CA SER A 402 6.12 -27.80 14.50
C SER A 402 4.92 -28.76 14.60
N ASP A 403 3.69 -28.26 14.69
CA ASP A 403 2.46 -29.06 14.76
C ASP A 403 1.42 -28.52 13.77
N LEU A 404 1.14 -29.27 12.71
CA LEU A 404 0.23 -28.84 11.64
C LEU A 404 -1.24 -29.11 11.93
N ARG A 405 -1.60 -29.67 13.09
CA ARG A 405 -3.01 -29.79 13.50
C ARG A 405 -3.66 -28.41 13.65
N GLU A 406 -2.88 -27.38 13.93
CA GLU A 406 -3.33 -26.00 14.05
C GLU A 406 -3.23 -25.19 12.74
N ALA A 407 -2.69 -25.78 11.66
CA ALA A 407 -2.39 -25.06 10.42
C ALA A 407 -3.61 -24.37 9.78
N LYS A 408 -4.81 -24.90 10.02
CA LYS A 408 -6.08 -24.41 9.48
C LYS A 408 -6.87 -23.54 10.47
N ASP A 409 -6.31 -23.22 11.64
CA ASP A 409 -6.94 -22.32 12.61
C ASP A 409 -6.91 -20.87 12.10
N SER A 410 -8.00 -20.44 11.48
CA SER A 410 -8.14 -19.09 10.92
C SER A 410 -8.18 -17.99 11.98
N SER A 411 -8.42 -18.33 13.25
CA SER A 411 -8.37 -17.35 14.34
C SER A 411 -6.92 -17.01 14.72
N LYS A 412 -6.02 -18.00 14.65
CA LYS A 412 -4.57 -17.81 14.89
C LYS A 412 -3.83 -17.35 13.64
N TYR A 413 -4.23 -17.86 12.47
CA TYR A 413 -3.55 -17.66 11.19
C TYR A 413 -4.51 -17.12 10.12
N PRO A 414 -5.02 -15.88 10.27
CA PRO A 414 -6.00 -15.32 9.34
C PRO A 414 -5.49 -15.21 7.89
N ASP A 415 -4.17 -15.03 7.71
CA ASP A 415 -3.53 -14.92 6.39
C ASP A 415 -2.86 -16.23 5.91
N GLY A 416 -3.10 -17.33 6.63
CA GLY A 416 -2.42 -18.61 6.44
C GLY A 416 -1.04 -18.67 7.11
N ILE A 417 -0.44 -19.86 7.10
CA ILE A 417 0.84 -20.13 7.77
C ILE A 417 2.05 -19.99 6.83
N GLY A 418 1.82 -19.83 5.52
CA GLY A 418 2.81 -19.98 4.45
C GLY A 418 2.51 -21.19 3.57
N LEU A 419 3.52 -21.68 2.86
CA LEU A 419 3.37 -22.67 1.79
C LEU A 419 3.00 -24.03 2.38
N PHE A 420 1.70 -24.30 2.41
CA PHE A 420 1.09 -25.44 3.07
C PHE A 420 0.15 -26.15 2.11
N PHE A 421 0.45 -27.41 1.82
CA PHE A 421 -0.44 -28.32 1.12
C PHE A 421 -0.13 -29.77 1.48
N ASN A 422 -1.14 -30.63 1.35
CA ASN A 422 -1.03 -32.06 1.57
C ASN A 422 -0.98 -32.78 0.22
N THR A 423 0.05 -33.58 -0.03
CA THR A 423 0.26 -34.26 -1.33
C THR A 423 -0.82 -35.30 -1.66
N LYS A 424 -1.63 -35.71 -0.68
CA LYS A 424 -2.81 -36.56 -0.91
C LYS A 424 -3.93 -35.83 -1.65
N ASP A 425 -4.06 -34.53 -1.40
CA ASP A 425 -5.16 -33.70 -1.91
C ASP A 425 -4.69 -32.74 -3.02
N ASP A 426 -3.38 -32.53 -3.16
CA ASP A 426 -2.77 -31.57 -4.07
C ASP A 426 -1.64 -32.20 -4.92
N ASN A 427 -1.78 -32.13 -6.25
CA ASN A 427 -0.84 -32.68 -7.22
C ASN A 427 0.35 -31.76 -7.56
N THR A 428 0.53 -30.64 -6.87
CA THR A 428 1.60 -29.67 -7.13
C THR A 428 2.98 -30.31 -7.06
N LEU A 429 3.27 -31.09 -6.01
CA LEU A 429 4.58 -31.74 -5.88
C LEU A 429 4.82 -32.76 -7.00
N ARG A 430 3.78 -33.52 -7.36
CA ARG A 430 3.82 -34.45 -8.49
C ARG A 430 4.15 -33.73 -9.81
N ARG A 431 3.49 -32.60 -10.09
CA ARG A 431 3.72 -31.79 -11.28
C ARG A 431 5.15 -31.21 -11.33
N LEU A 432 5.68 -30.76 -10.19
CA LEU A 432 7.06 -30.25 -10.10
C LEU A 432 8.09 -31.34 -10.39
N PHE A 433 7.87 -32.59 -9.95
CA PHE A 433 8.79 -33.70 -10.20
C PHE A 433 8.75 -34.21 -11.66
N LEU A 434 7.69 -33.92 -12.40
CA LEU A 434 7.57 -34.18 -13.84
C LEU A 434 8.19 -33.09 -14.73
N TRP A 435 8.95 -32.16 -14.15
CA TRP A 435 9.62 -31.08 -14.85
C TRP A 435 11.06 -31.50 -15.22
N ASP A 436 11.17 -32.15 -16.38
CA ASP A 436 12.38 -32.81 -16.88
C ASP A 436 13.57 -31.88 -17.18
N ASN A 437 13.32 -30.60 -17.44
CA ASN A 437 14.36 -29.61 -17.73
C ASN A 437 14.97 -28.94 -16.50
N LEU A 438 14.40 -29.11 -15.30
CA LEU A 438 14.97 -28.52 -14.09
C LEU A 438 16.29 -29.20 -13.71
N GLU A 439 17.26 -28.37 -13.37
CA GLU A 439 18.56 -28.74 -12.80
C GLU A 439 18.61 -28.49 -11.29
N GLU A 440 17.78 -27.58 -10.78
CA GLU A 440 17.65 -27.28 -9.35
C GLU A 440 16.17 -27.07 -8.97
N LEU A 441 15.73 -27.78 -7.94
CA LEU A 441 14.42 -27.59 -7.30
C LEU A 441 14.60 -27.56 -5.78
N ARG A 442 14.27 -26.42 -5.17
CA ARG A 442 14.42 -26.23 -3.73
C ARG A 442 13.10 -25.91 -3.05
N LEU A 443 12.66 -26.84 -2.22
CA LEU A 443 11.39 -26.84 -1.49
C LEU A 443 11.59 -26.98 0.03
N SER A 444 12.83 -26.86 0.53
CA SER A 444 13.13 -27.02 1.94
C SER A 444 12.38 -26.03 2.82
N TYR A 445 12.15 -26.45 4.07
CA TYR A 445 11.67 -25.56 5.13
C TYR A 445 10.33 -24.91 4.78
N ASN A 446 9.39 -25.69 4.24
CA ASN A 446 8.00 -25.28 4.00
C ASN A 446 7.05 -26.11 4.89
N PHE A 447 5.74 -26.03 4.66
CA PHE A 447 4.74 -26.85 5.36
C PHE A 447 4.12 -27.88 4.41
N ILE A 448 4.95 -28.53 3.58
CA ILE A 448 4.46 -29.58 2.69
C ILE A 448 4.32 -30.87 3.50
N GLU A 449 3.15 -31.49 3.48
CA GLU A 449 2.89 -32.73 4.21
C GLU A 449 2.36 -33.85 3.29
N GLY A 450 2.27 -35.07 3.83
CA GLY A 450 1.83 -36.25 3.09
C GLY A 450 3.00 -37.16 2.72
N THR A 451 2.90 -37.87 1.60
CA THR A 451 3.97 -38.75 1.09
C THR A 451 4.64 -38.13 -0.13
N LEU A 452 5.88 -38.53 -0.40
CA LEU A 452 6.49 -38.21 -1.69
C LEU A 452 5.76 -38.97 -2.82
N PRO A 453 5.54 -38.35 -4.00
CA PRO A 453 4.84 -39.00 -5.09
C PRO A 453 5.62 -40.17 -5.66
N ASP A 454 4.91 -41.26 -5.97
CA ASP A 454 5.43 -42.37 -6.76
C ASP A 454 5.00 -42.25 -8.23
N PHE A 455 5.68 -42.94 -9.15
CA PHE A 455 5.44 -42.83 -10.59
C PHE A 455 5.49 -44.20 -11.26
N LYS A 456 4.75 -44.32 -12.36
CA LYS A 456 4.72 -45.55 -13.16
C LYS A 456 5.10 -45.24 -14.60
N ILE A 457 5.98 -46.08 -15.15
CA ILE A 457 6.37 -45.99 -16.56
C ILE A 457 5.13 -46.20 -17.44
N GLY A 458 4.93 -45.30 -18.41
CA GLY A 458 3.78 -45.32 -19.32
C GLY A 458 2.58 -44.48 -18.88
N GLU A 459 2.60 -43.92 -17.68
CA GLU A 459 1.59 -42.97 -17.18
C GLU A 459 2.14 -41.54 -17.20
N GLU A 460 1.31 -40.53 -17.50
CA GLU A 460 1.66 -39.09 -17.43
C GLU A 460 2.93 -38.67 -18.20
N GLY A 461 3.31 -39.43 -19.23
CA GLY A 461 4.54 -39.20 -20.00
C GLY A 461 5.81 -39.67 -19.29
N VAL A 462 5.71 -40.38 -18.17
CA VAL A 462 6.84 -40.99 -17.46
C VAL A 462 7.44 -42.10 -18.31
N THR A 463 8.76 -42.05 -18.47
CA THR A 463 9.56 -43.05 -19.19
C THR A 463 10.51 -43.77 -18.23
N GLY A 464 10.99 -44.94 -18.65
CA GLY A 464 12.13 -45.58 -17.99
C GLY A 464 13.46 -45.01 -18.48
N TYR A 465 14.56 -45.46 -17.87
CA TYR A 465 15.90 -45.20 -18.41
C TYR A 465 16.13 -46.00 -19.69
N SER A 466 16.88 -45.42 -20.62
CA SER A 466 17.21 -45.98 -21.92
C SER A 466 18.71 -46.20 -22.06
N ARG A 467 19.13 -46.92 -23.11
CA ARG A 467 20.56 -47.08 -23.38
C ARG A 467 21.28 -45.76 -23.65
N ALA A 468 20.59 -44.81 -24.27
CA ALA A 468 21.16 -43.47 -24.50
C ALA A 468 21.42 -42.73 -23.17
N ASP A 469 20.59 -42.92 -22.15
CA ASP A 469 20.82 -42.34 -20.82
C ASP A 469 22.07 -42.98 -20.17
N VAL A 470 22.22 -44.30 -20.28
CA VAL A 470 23.42 -45.04 -19.80
C VAL A 470 24.67 -44.47 -20.46
N ASP A 471 24.68 -44.34 -21.78
CA ASP A 471 25.83 -43.80 -22.52
C ASP A 471 26.13 -42.33 -22.11
N ALA A 472 25.11 -41.51 -21.85
CA ALA A 472 25.27 -40.13 -21.38
C ALA A 472 25.87 -40.01 -19.97
N PHE A 473 25.66 -41.00 -19.10
CA PHE A 473 26.22 -41.07 -17.74
C PHE A 473 27.61 -41.74 -17.68
N GLY A 474 28.29 -41.87 -18.82
CA GLY A 474 29.62 -42.47 -18.90
C GLY A 474 29.62 -43.98 -19.16
N GLY A 475 28.55 -44.50 -19.76
CA GLY A 475 28.40 -45.92 -20.08
C GLY A 475 27.78 -46.72 -18.94
N ASP A 476 28.40 -47.82 -18.56
CA ASP A 476 27.91 -48.79 -17.55
C ASP A 476 27.65 -48.24 -16.13
N THR A 477 27.88 -46.95 -15.86
CA THR A 477 27.65 -46.27 -14.57
C THR A 477 26.25 -46.50 -14.00
N ILE A 478 25.21 -46.37 -14.84
CA ILE A 478 23.81 -46.51 -14.43
C ILE A 478 23.12 -47.72 -15.08
N GLN A 479 23.91 -48.72 -15.50
CA GLN A 479 23.45 -49.91 -16.22
C GLN A 479 22.32 -50.67 -15.52
N TYR A 480 22.30 -50.63 -14.18
CA TYR A 480 21.24 -51.24 -13.36
C TYR A 480 19.84 -50.77 -13.76
N LEU A 481 19.66 -49.48 -14.04
CA LEU A 481 18.35 -48.86 -14.33
C LEU A 481 17.73 -49.29 -15.67
N VAL A 482 18.50 -49.92 -16.57
CA VAL A 482 17.98 -50.47 -17.84
C VAL A 482 17.86 -51.99 -17.83
N ASN A 483 18.44 -52.66 -16.84
CA ASN A 483 18.47 -54.11 -16.73
C ASN A 483 17.58 -54.58 -15.57
N GLU A 484 18.14 -54.60 -14.37
CA GLU A 484 17.51 -55.15 -13.16
C GLU A 484 16.48 -54.18 -12.56
N GLY A 485 16.73 -52.88 -12.65
CA GLY A 485 15.85 -51.80 -12.21
C GLY A 485 14.99 -51.21 -13.33
N ALA A 486 14.69 -51.96 -14.39
CA ALA A 486 13.98 -51.45 -15.57
C ALA A 486 12.55 -50.92 -15.31
N ASN A 487 11.98 -51.22 -14.13
CA ASN A 487 10.70 -50.69 -13.67
C ASN A 487 10.83 -49.33 -12.95
N ILE A 488 12.04 -48.88 -12.63
CA ILE A 488 12.29 -47.61 -11.93
C ILE A 488 12.06 -46.45 -12.91
N PRO A 489 11.11 -45.55 -12.63
CA PRO A 489 10.79 -44.46 -13.54
C PRO A 489 11.89 -43.40 -13.53
N LYS A 490 12.13 -42.80 -14.71
CA LYS A 490 13.06 -41.69 -14.90
C LYS A 490 12.37 -40.37 -14.54
N ILE A 491 12.62 -39.90 -13.33
CA ILE A 491 12.05 -38.68 -12.75
C ILE A 491 13.18 -37.69 -12.50
N LEU A 492 12.96 -36.40 -12.78
CA LEU A 492 13.95 -35.34 -12.60
C LEU A 492 15.33 -35.62 -13.26
N PRO A 493 15.38 -36.05 -14.55
CA PRO A 493 16.60 -36.59 -15.18
C PRO A 493 17.80 -35.64 -15.26
N LYS A 494 17.59 -34.31 -15.19
CA LYS A 494 18.68 -33.30 -15.23
C LYS A 494 19.00 -32.69 -13.86
N MET A 495 18.34 -33.18 -12.80
CA MET A 495 18.37 -32.57 -11.48
C MET A 495 19.71 -32.79 -10.79
N LYS A 496 20.44 -31.69 -10.60
CA LYS A 496 21.72 -31.61 -9.91
C LYS A 496 21.57 -31.24 -8.44
N GLN A 497 20.47 -30.57 -8.09
CA GLN A 497 20.20 -30.17 -6.70
C GLN A 497 18.70 -30.25 -6.39
N LEU A 498 18.32 -31.25 -5.61
CA LEU A 498 16.98 -31.38 -5.05
C LEU A 498 17.02 -31.14 -3.54
N SER A 499 16.04 -30.42 -3.01
CA SER A 499 15.88 -30.31 -1.56
C SER A 499 14.41 -30.24 -1.14
N VAL A 500 14.02 -31.15 -0.25
CA VAL A 500 12.67 -31.30 0.28
C VAL A 500 12.66 -31.49 1.81
N ASN A 501 13.83 -31.41 2.45
CA ASN A 501 14.01 -31.49 3.90
C ASN A 501 13.29 -30.38 4.67
N LEU A 502 13.16 -30.57 5.99
CA LEU A 502 12.50 -29.65 6.91
C LEU A 502 11.03 -29.36 6.54
N ASN A 503 10.39 -30.33 5.89
CA ASN A 503 8.95 -30.39 5.65
C ASN A 503 8.31 -31.41 6.60
N PHE A 504 7.08 -31.82 6.29
CA PHE A 504 6.23 -32.68 7.12
C PHE A 504 5.88 -33.99 6.41
N PHE A 505 6.84 -34.53 5.64
CA PHE A 505 6.63 -35.78 4.92
C PHE A 505 6.61 -37.00 5.85
N THR A 506 5.82 -38.00 5.45
CA THR A 506 5.69 -39.31 6.09
C THR A 506 5.70 -40.42 5.04
N GLY A 507 5.78 -41.67 5.48
CA GLY A 507 5.70 -42.84 4.59
C GLY A 507 7.06 -43.25 4.02
N ASN A 508 7.05 -43.97 2.91
CA ASN A 508 8.28 -44.45 2.28
C ASN A 508 8.83 -43.46 1.25
N LEU A 509 10.15 -43.40 1.17
CA LEU A 509 10.89 -42.92 0.01
C LEU A 509 10.60 -43.84 -1.19
N PRO A 510 10.24 -43.29 -2.36
CA PRO A 510 9.99 -44.09 -3.56
C PRO A 510 11.30 -44.56 -4.20
N ASP A 511 11.25 -45.69 -4.91
CA ASP A 511 12.43 -46.32 -5.53
C ASP A 511 13.15 -45.39 -6.51
N TRP A 512 12.42 -44.57 -7.27
CA TRP A 512 13.03 -43.62 -8.20
C TRP A 512 13.95 -42.61 -7.52
N MET A 513 13.67 -42.28 -6.26
CA MET A 513 14.50 -41.39 -5.47
C MET A 513 15.68 -42.15 -4.86
N LEU A 514 15.43 -43.33 -4.29
CA LEU A 514 16.47 -44.19 -3.69
C LEU A 514 17.53 -44.67 -4.69
N TYR A 515 17.17 -44.77 -5.97
CA TYR A 515 18.07 -45.17 -7.05
C TYR A 515 18.32 -44.05 -8.08
N HIS A 516 18.13 -42.79 -7.70
CA HIS A 516 18.39 -41.68 -8.61
C HIS A 516 19.90 -41.55 -8.91
N PRO A 517 20.33 -41.36 -10.18
CA PRO A 517 21.75 -41.22 -10.53
C PRO A 517 22.50 -40.09 -9.81
N HIS A 518 21.79 -39.04 -9.39
CA HIS A 518 22.34 -37.91 -8.64
C HIS A 518 22.06 -37.96 -7.13
N LEU A 519 21.55 -39.07 -6.59
CA LEU A 519 21.14 -39.13 -5.18
C LEU A 519 22.23 -38.66 -4.21
N ILE A 520 23.47 -39.13 -4.38
CA ILE A 520 24.60 -38.76 -3.50
C ILE A 520 24.99 -37.29 -3.70
N ASP A 521 24.93 -36.78 -4.94
CA ASP A 521 25.20 -35.35 -5.23
C ASP A 521 24.20 -34.42 -4.53
N TRP A 522 23.00 -34.92 -4.22
CA TRP A 522 21.97 -34.15 -3.52
C TRP A 522 22.16 -34.09 -2.00
N ASP A 523 23.15 -34.77 -1.43
CA ASP A 523 23.34 -34.85 0.03
C ASP A 523 22.03 -35.25 0.74
N PRO A 524 21.57 -36.49 0.52
CA PRO A 524 20.17 -36.85 0.79
C PRO A 524 19.87 -36.95 2.28
N GLU A 525 20.86 -37.26 3.12
CA GLU A 525 20.71 -37.24 4.59
C GLU A 525 20.32 -35.84 5.08
N ILE A 526 20.90 -34.78 4.50
CA ILE A 526 20.65 -33.40 4.91
C ILE A 526 19.45 -32.81 4.16
N LEU A 527 19.41 -32.95 2.84
CA LEU A 527 18.51 -32.19 1.96
C LEU A 527 17.24 -32.93 1.57
N ILE A 528 17.14 -34.23 1.85
CA ILE A 528 15.96 -35.05 1.55
C ILE A 528 15.38 -35.68 2.82
N TYR A 529 16.13 -36.51 3.53
CA TYR A 529 15.63 -37.39 4.60
C TYR A 529 15.28 -36.61 5.87
N ASN A 530 16.08 -35.61 6.23
CA ASN A 530 15.90 -34.79 7.42
C ASN A 530 14.58 -33.98 7.40
N GLN A 531 13.51 -34.51 7.99
CA GLN A 531 12.23 -33.81 8.13
C GLN A 531 12.19 -32.94 9.40
N MET A 532 11.14 -32.11 9.54
CA MET A 532 11.03 -31.17 10.66
C MET A 532 11.20 -31.88 12.02
N GLU A 533 12.17 -31.43 12.81
CA GLU A 533 12.48 -32.06 14.11
C GLU A 533 11.26 -32.02 15.02
N LYS A 534 10.84 -33.20 15.52
CA LYS A 534 9.63 -33.38 16.35
C LYS A 534 8.35 -32.84 15.69
N GLY A 535 8.35 -32.73 14.36
CA GLY A 535 7.20 -32.27 13.59
C GLY A 535 6.02 -33.24 13.68
N LEU A 536 4.81 -32.70 13.85
CA LEU A 536 3.55 -33.43 13.71
C LEU A 536 2.83 -32.93 12.47
N ASN A 537 2.41 -33.84 11.60
CA ASN A 537 1.55 -33.50 10.46
C ASN A 537 0.12 -33.19 10.93
N SER A 538 -0.77 -32.83 10.01
CA SER A 538 -2.17 -32.46 10.33
C SER A 538 -2.99 -33.62 10.91
N GLU A 539 -2.54 -34.87 10.76
CA GLU A 539 -3.13 -36.07 11.38
C GLU A 539 -2.51 -36.40 12.77
N GLY A 540 -1.52 -35.63 13.22
CA GLY A 540 -0.80 -35.87 14.48
C GLY A 540 0.25 -36.97 14.41
N LYS A 541 0.66 -37.42 13.21
CA LYS A 541 1.74 -38.38 13.01
C LYS A 541 3.10 -37.66 13.03
N MET A 542 4.07 -38.27 13.69
CA MET A 542 5.46 -37.80 13.66
C MET A 542 6.03 -37.90 12.24
N VAL A 543 6.61 -36.80 11.77
CA VAL A 543 7.15 -36.69 10.40
C VAL A 543 8.53 -37.34 10.32
N ARG A 544 8.69 -38.24 9.36
CA ARG A 544 9.91 -38.98 9.00
C ARG A 544 9.60 -39.97 7.88
N PHE A 545 10.63 -40.42 7.17
CA PHE A 545 10.50 -41.57 6.27
C PHE A 545 10.64 -42.89 7.02
N ASP A 546 9.85 -43.88 6.61
CA ASP A 546 9.80 -45.20 7.28
C ASP A 546 10.90 -46.16 6.77
N ASN A 547 11.51 -45.87 5.61
CA ASN A 547 12.53 -46.68 4.94
C ASN A 547 13.84 -45.91 4.64
N GLU A 548 14.19 -44.93 5.49
CA GLU A 548 15.45 -44.19 5.37
C GLU A 548 16.65 -45.17 5.38
N PRO A 549 17.54 -45.13 4.36
CA PRO A 549 18.72 -45.99 4.34
C PRO A 549 19.67 -45.68 5.49
N SER A 550 20.15 -46.70 6.21
CA SER A 550 21.21 -46.54 7.21
C SER A 550 22.62 -46.51 6.60
N THR A 551 22.76 -47.05 5.39
CA THR A 551 23.97 -46.98 4.56
C THR A 551 23.55 -46.86 3.08
N PHE A 552 24.50 -46.47 2.22
CA PHE A 552 24.29 -46.45 0.77
C PHE A 552 24.69 -47.77 0.08
N ASP A 553 24.79 -48.88 0.80
CA ASP A 553 25.26 -50.16 0.23
C ASP A 553 24.39 -50.67 -0.91
N ALA A 554 23.06 -50.57 -0.77
CA ALA A 554 22.13 -50.96 -1.83
C ALA A 554 22.28 -50.05 -3.07
N TYR A 555 22.49 -48.75 -2.86
CA TYR A 555 22.75 -47.79 -3.93
C TYR A 555 24.06 -48.10 -4.65
N PHE A 556 25.15 -48.33 -3.93
CA PHE A 556 26.45 -48.65 -4.51
C PHE A 556 26.50 -50.06 -5.12
N LYS A 557 25.64 -50.99 -4.68
CA LYS A 557 25.46 -52.26 -5.38
C LYS A 557 24.80 -52.06 -6.75
N ALA A 558 23.84 -51.15 -6.85
CA ALA A 558 23.23 -50.77 -8.12
C ALA A 558 24.15 -49.91 -9.00
N PHE A 559 24.99 -49.06 -8.39
CA PHE A 559 25.93 -48.16 -9.07
C PHE A 559 27.37 -48.31 -8.56
N PRO A 560 28.06 -49.42 -8.89
CA PRO A 560 29.39 -49.73 -8.34
C PRO A 560 30.43 -48.65 -8.65
N LYS A 561 30.34 -48.02 -9.82
CA LYS A 561 31.27 -46.95 -10.23
C LYS A 561 31.14 -45.67 -9.41
N PHE A 562 29.97 -45.41 -8.84
CA PHE A 562 29.81 -44.28 -7.92
C PHE A 562 30.46 -44.55 -6.56
N LYS A 563 30.57 -45.81 -6.15
CA LYS A 563 31.31 -46.18 -4.93
C LYS A 563 32.74 -45.65 -5.00
N GLU A 564 33.42 -45.86 -6.12
CA GLU A 564 34.79 -45.37 -6.35
C GLU A 564 34.91 -43.83 -6.34
N LYS A 565 33.84 -43.12 -6.70
CA LYS A 565 33.80 -41.64 -6.75
C LYS A 565 33.58 -41.03 -5.37
N TYR A 566 32.74 -41.64 -4.53
CA TYR A 566 32.26 -41.03 -3.28
C TYR A 566 32.84 -41.66 -2.02
N GLU A 567 33.32 -42.91 -2.06
CA GLU A 567 34.08 -43.45 -0.94
C GLU A 567 35.49 -42.86 -0.93
N LEU A 568 35.82 -42.16 0.15
CA LEU A 568 37.19 -41.73 0.42
C LEU A 568 38.08 -42.97 0.51
N LYS A 569 39.13 -43.03 -0.30
CA LYS A 569 40.21 -44.00 -0.10
C LYS A 569 40.92 -43.62 1.20
N GLU A 570 40.89 -44.53 2.18
CA GLU A 570 41.62 -44.41 3.46
C GLU A 570 43.11 -44.08 3.28
#